data_AF-A0A9D8SVH6-F1
#
_entry.id   AF-A0A9D8SVH6-F1
#
_cell.length_a   1.000
_cell.length_b   1.000
_cell.length_c   1.000
_cell.angle_alpha   90.00
_cell.angle_beta   90.00
_cell.angle_gamma   90.00
#
_symmetry.space_group_name_H-M   'P 1'
#
loop_
_entity.id
_entity.type
_entity.pdbx_description
1 polymer ?
#
loop_
_entity_poly.entity_id
_entity_poly.type
_entity_poly.pdbx_seq_one_letter_code
_entity_poly.pdbx_strand_id
1 'polypeptide(L)'
;FGLKSLRFAKALKAGHVFTVEPGIYFIPELIDLWRERHVHDDFIVWNEVEKWRDFGGIRNEENYCITAQGPRRLGTKVKPKTVSEVEAIIAK
;
A
#
# COMPACT_ATOMS: atom_id res chain seq x y z
N PHE A 1 -0.02 -1.92 -15.27
CA PHE A 1 0.20 -1.41 -13.91
C PHE A 1 1.38 -0.45 -13.90
N GLY A 2 1.65 0.19 -12.75
CA GLY A 2 2.85 1.01 -12.52
C GLY A 2 2.64 2.51 -12.68
N LEU A 3 3.72 3.24 -12.98
CA LEU A 3 3.76 4.71 -12.96
C LEU A 3 2.70 5.37 -13.86
N LYS A 4 2.30 4.72 -14.96
CA LYS A 4 1.26 5.22 -15.86
C LYS A 4 -0.13 5.38 -15.20
N SER A 5 -0.35 4.68 -14.09
CA SER A 5 -1.60 4.70 -13.34
C SER A 5 -1.52 5.61 -12.10
N LEU A 6 -0.39 6.27 -11.85
CA LEU A 6 -0.27 7.25 -10.78
C LEU A 6 -1.14 8.48 -11.08
N ARG A 7 -1.98 8.86 -10.12
CA ARG A 7 -2.87 10.01 -10.23
C ARG A 7 -2.13 11.35 -10.14
N PHE A 8 -0.91 11.36 -9.63
CA PHE A 8 -0.09 12.55 -9.49
C PHE A 8 1.37 12.27 -9.87
N ALA A 9 1.75 12.63 -11.10
CA ALA A 9 3.09 12.43 -11.66
C ALA A 9 3.87 13.75 -11.80
N LYS A 10 3.72 14.67 -10.82
CA LYS A 10 4.42 15.96 -10.79
C LYS A 10 5.35 16.04 -9.58
N ALA A 11 6.39 16.88 -9.67
CA ALA A 11 7.22 17.21 -8.53
C ALA A 11 6.39 17.85 -7.40
N LEU A 12 6.71 17.49 -6.16
CA LEU A 12 6.04 18.03 -4.97
C LEU A 12 6.38 19.51 -4.78
N LYS A 13 5.37 20.31 -4.40
CA LYS A 13 5.52 21.73 -4.08
C LYS A 13 4.77 22.04 -2.79
N ALA A 14 5.20 23.06 -2.06
CA ALA A 14 4.50 23.54 -0.89
C ALA A 14 3.04 23.89 -1.23
N GLY A 15 2.10 23.51 -0.36
CA GLY A 15 0.66 23.64 -0.56
C GLY A 15 0.00 22.41 -1.20
N HIS A 16 0.74 21.48 -1.80
CA HIS A 16 0.15 20.22 -2.25
C HIS A 16 -0.36 19.38 -1.07
N VAL A 17 -1.51 18.75 -1.26
CA VAL A 17 -2.11 17.79 -0.33
C VAL A 17 -2.39 16.49 -1.06
N PHE A 18 -1.96 15.35 -0.51
CA PHE A 18 -2.18 14.04 -1.09
C PHE A 18 -2.05 12.92 -0.06
N THR A 19 -2.48 11.73 -0.46
CA THR A 19 -2.42 10.47 0.29
C THR A 19 -1.07 9.79 0.11
N VAL A 20 -0.53 9.25 1.19
CA VAL A 20 0.55 8.27 1.17
C VAL A 20 -0.06 6.95 1.59
N GLU A 21 -0.23 6.05 0.63
CA GLU A 21 -1.11 4.87 0.75
C GLU A 21 -0.50 3.55 0.23
N PRO A 22 0.71 3.16 0.69
CA PRO A 22 1.27 1.87 0.30
C PRO A 22 0.31 0.72 0.66
N GLY A 23 0.20 -0.24 -0.25
CA GLY A 23 -0.60 -1.44 -0.04
C GLY A 23 0.03 -2.66 -0.70
N ILE A 24 -0.28 -3.82 -0.13
CA ILE A 24 0.09 -5.14 -0.65
C ILE A 24 -1.17 -5.97 -0.78
N TYR A 25 -1.32 -6.61 -1.93
CA TYR A 25 -2.50 -7.38 -2.27
C TYR A 25 -2.11 -8.69 -2.94
N PHE A 26 -2.81 -9.75 -2.56
CA PHE A 26 -2.80 -11.04 -3.24
C PHE A 26 -4.08 -11.09 -4.05
N ILE A 27 -3.98 -10.73 -5.34
CA ILE A 27 -5.13 -10.63 -6.25
C ILE A 27 -5.21 -11.93 -7.06
N PRO A 28 -6.22 -12.79 -6.81
CA PRO A 28 -6.40 -14.07 -7.50
C PRO A 28 -6.16 -14.01 -9.00
N GLU A 29 -6.80 -13.05 -9.67
CA GLU A 29 -6.79 -12.91 -11.11
C GLU A 29 -5.40 -12.53 -11.65
N LEU A 30 -4.60 -11.80 -10.87
CA LEU A 30 -3.22 -11.48 -11.26
C LEU A 30 -2.28 -12.66 -11.04
N ILE A 31 -2.48 -13.45 -9.97
CA ILE A 31 -1.72 -14.67 -9.72
C ILE A 31 -1.94 -15.65 -10.88
N ASP A 32 -3.19 -15.88 -11.26
CA ASP A 32 -3.56 -16.79 -12.34
C ASP A 32 -3.00 -16.31 -13.69
N LEU A 33 -3.19 -15.03 -14.00
CA LEU A 33 -2.70 -14.42 -15.23
C LEU A 33 -1.18 -14.52 -15.38
N TRP A 34 -0.43 -14.25 -14.31
CA TRP A 34 1.03 -14.28 -14.36
C TRP A 34 1.58 -15.70 -14.40
N ARG A 35 0.95 -16.65 -13.70
CA ARG A 35 1.32 -18.07 -13.77
C ARG A 35 1.08 -18.63 -15.17
N GLU A 36 -0.08 -18.37 -15.75
CA GLU A 36 -0.43 -18.83 -17.11
C GLU A 36 0.54 -18.26 -18.17
N ARG A 37 0.93 -17.00 -18.01
CA ARG A 37 1.81 -16.31 -18.97
C ARG A 37 3.30 -16.48 -18.69
N HIS A 38 3.67 -17.29 -17.70
CA HIS A 38 5.06 -17.47 -17.27
C HIS A 38 5.78 -16.14 -16.98
N VAL A 39 5.08 -15.20 -16.32
CA VAL A 39 5.60 -13.87 -16.01
C VAL A 39 6.15 -13.87 -14.58
N HIS A 40 7.37 -13.36 -14.41
CA HIS A 40 8.06 -13.25 -13.12
C HIS A 40 8.38 -14.60 -12.44
N ASP A 41 8.52 -15.68 -13.21
CA ASP A 41 8.87 -17.01 -12.68
C ASP A 41 10.19 -17.02 -11.88
N ASP A 42 11.12 -16.13 -12.19
CA ASP A 42 12.37 -15.96 -11.43
C ASP A 42 12.16 -15.34 -10.03
N PHE A 43 11.00 -14.72 -9.78
CA PHE A 43 10.72 -13.94 -8.57
C PHE A 43 9.55 -14.51 -7.75
N ILE A 44 8.57 -15.13 -8.39
CA ILE A 44 7.36 -15.62 -7.71
C ILE A 44 7.53 -17.09 -7.34
N VAL A 45 7.58 -17.37 -6.05
CA VAL A 45 7.49 -18.74 -5.53
C VAL A 45 6.02 -19.17 -5.54
N TRP A 46 5.60 -19.82 -6.62
CA TRP A 46 4.19 -20.13 -6.90
C TRP A 46 3.49 -20.91 -5.78
N ASN A 47 4.17 -21.86 -5.16
CA ASN A 47 3.59 -22.65 -4.06
C ASN A 47 3.37 -21.82 -2.79
N GLU A 48 4.18 -20.78 -2.57
CA GLU A 48 4.03 -19.91 -1.40
C GLU A 48 2.93 -18.87 -1.63
N VAL A 49 2.89 -18.23 -2.79
CA VAL A 49 1.88 -17.18 -3.07
C VAL A 49 0.46 -17.74 -3.07
N GLU A 50 0.28 -19.00 -3.47
CA GLU A 50 -1.03 -19.68 -3.46
C GLU A 50 -1.64 -19.73 -2.05
N LYS A 51 -0.81 -19.88 -1.00
CA LYS A 51 -1.28 -19.91 0.40
C LYS A 51 -1.92 -18.61 0.85
N TRP A 52 -1.66 -17.51 0.15
CA TRP A 52 -2.17 -16.17 0.44
C TRP A 52 -3.31 -15.74 -0.49
N ARG A 53 -3.78 -16.63 -1.38
CA ARG A 53 -4.80 -16.30 -2.39
C ARG A 53 -6.02 -15.60 -1.82
N ASP A 54 -6.52 -16.09 -0.70
CA ASP A 54 -7.77 -15.59 -0.08
C ASP A 54 -7.53 -14.50 0.97
N PHE A 55 -6.29 -14.03 1.14
CA PHE A 55 -5.95 -13.00 2.11
C PHE A 55 -6.51 -11.62 1.72
N GLY A 56 -6.68 -11.37 0.42
CA GLY A 56 -7.04 -10.06 -0.12
C GLY A 56 -5.85 -9.12 -0.07
N GLY A 57 -5.72 -8.30 0.99
CA GLY A 57 -4.60 -7.38 1.12
C GLY A 57 -4.76 -6.31 2.18
N ILE A 58 -3.70 -5.53 2.36
CA ILE A 58 -3.62 -4.46 3.37
C ILE A 58 -3.18 -3.17 2.69
N ARG A 59 -3.76 -2.04 3.13
CA ARG A 59 -3.31 -0.69 2.78
C ARG A 59 -3.18 0.17 4.03
N ASN A 60 -2.06 0.88 4.13
CA ASN A 60 -1.83 1.84 5.20
C ASN A 60 -1.80 3.26 4.62
N GLU A 61 -2.84 4.03 4.88
CA GLU A 61 -3.05 5.33 4.24
C GLU A 61 -3.05 6.50 5.22
N GLU A 62 -2.33 7.56 4.88
CA GLU A 62 -2.25 8.82 5.64
C GLU A 62 -2.31 10.02 4.70
N ASN A 63 -2.83 11.14 5.19
CA ASN A 63 -2.89 12.40 4.43
C ASN A 63 -1.74 13.33 4.83
N TYR A 64 -1.07 13.93 3.84
CA TYR A 64 0.02 14.87 4.06
C TYR A 64 -0.19 16.17 3.29
N CYS A 65 0.18 17.27 3.93
CA CYS A 65 0.37 18.56 3.29
C CYS A 65 1.87 18.84 3.16
N ILE A 66 2.34 19.16 1.97
CA ILE A 66 3.72 19.58 1.76
C ILE A 66 3.88 21.03 2.17
N THR A 67 4.86 21.29 3.01
CA THR A 67 5.25 22.64 3.45
C THR A 67 6.66 22.96 2.96
N ALA A 68 7.10 24.21 3.11
CA ALA A 68 8.48 24.59 2.77
C ALA A 68 9.53 23.86 3.65
N GLN A 69 9.13 23.40 4.83
CA GLN A 69 9.98 22.71 5.80
C GLN A 69 9.90 21.17 5.70
N GLY A 70 9.05 20.65 4.81
CA GLY A 70 8.81 19.21 4.65
C GLY A 70 7.34 18.82 4.75
N PRO A 71 7.03 17.51 4.67
CA PRO A 71 5.67 17.02 4.75
C PRO A 71 5.12 17.13 6.18
N ARG A 72 3.88 17.58 6.32
CA ARG A 72 3.14 17.60 7.57
C ARG A 72 1.93 16.69 7.46
N ARG A 73 1.85 15.68 8.34
CA ARG A 73 0.68 14.81 8.43
C ARG A 73 -0.56 15.61 8.83
N LEU A 74 -1.67 15.33 8.17
CA LEU A 74 -2.98 15.90 8.50
C LEU A 74 -3.72 15.05 9.52
N GLY A 75 -4.61 15.69 10.29
CA GLY A 75 -5.34 15.06 11.39
C GLY A 75 -4.64 15.22 12.75
N THR A 76 -5.44 15.29 13.82
CA THR A 76 -4.95 15.49 15.19
C THR A 76 -4.65 14.18 15.90
N LYS A 77 -5.45 13.15 15.66
CA LYS A 77 -5.24 11.81 16.21
C LYS A 77 -4.23 11.04 15.35
N VAL A 78 -3.27 10.40 16.01
CA VAL A 78 -2.35 9.44 15.38
C VAL A 78 -3.04 8.08 15.43
N LYS A 79 -3.14 7.41 14.28
CA LYS A 79 -3.67 6.04 14.22
C LYS A 79 -2.61 5.04 14.70
N PRO A 80 -3.00 3.87 15.22
CA PRO A 80 -2.05 2.78 15.49
C PRO A 80 -1.32 2.38 14.19
N LYS A 81 -0.03 2.11 14.26
CA LYS A 81 0.80 1.74 13.10
C LYS A 81 1.53 0.42 13.28
N THR A 82 1.84 0.06 14.52
CA THR A 82 2.42 -1.23 14.87
C THR A 82 1.32 -2.25 15.16
N VAL A 83 1.66 -3.54 15.02
CA VAL A 83 0.73 -4.64 15.34
C VAL A 83 0.22 -4.52 16.77
N SER A 84 1.12 -4.31 17.74
CA SER A 84 0.74 -4.20 19.15
C SER A 84 -0.17 -3.02 19.45
N GLU A 85 0.01 -1.87 18.79
CA GLU A 85 -0.91 -0.74 18.95
C GLU A 85 -2.30 -1.04 18.40
N VAL A 86 -2.39 -1.77 17.27
CA VAL A 86 -3.67 -2.19 16.69
C VAL A 86 -4.35 -3.19 17.63
N GLU A 87 -3.64 -4.21 18.10
CA GLU A 87 -4.15 -5.23 19.02
C GLU A 87 -4.65 -4.61 20.33
N ALA A 88 -3.90 -3.66 20.90
CA ALA A 88 -4.29 -2.95 22.13
C ALA A 88 -5.59 -2.14 22.00
N ILE A 89 -5.95 -1.73 20.78
CA ILE A 89 -7.20 -1.02 20.50
C ILE A 89 -8.37 -2.00 20.33
N ILE A 90 -8.11 -3.18 19.74
CA ILE A 90 -9.14 -4.21 19.50
C ILE A 90 -9.46 -5.01 20.77
N ALA A 91 -8.49 -5.20 21.67
CA ALA A 91 -8.65 -5.99 22.90
C ALA A 91 -9.54 -5.32 23.98
N LYS A 92 -10.18 -4.18 23.66
CA LYS A 92 -11.15 -3.48 24.52
C LYS A 92 -12.57 -3.77 24.05
#